data_AF-A0A972A0M3-F1
#
_entry.id   AF-A0A972A0M3-F1
#
_cell.length_a   1.000
_cell.length_b   1.000
_cell.length_c   1.000
_cell.angle_alpha   90.00
_cell.angle_beta   90.00
_cell.angle_gamma   90.00
#
_symmetry.space_group_name_H-M   'P 1'
#
loop_
_entity.id
_entity.type
_entity.pdbx_description
1 polymer ?
#
loop_
_entity_poly.entity_id
_entity_poly.type
_entity_poly.pdbx_seq_one_letter_code
_entity_poly.pdbx_strand_id
1 'polypeptide(L)' 'MLTFIENNLSSIIVGTIVFAIVGAVLIKLIRDKKNNKSSCGACCSGCPISGECHK' A
#
# COMPACT_ATOMS: atom_id res chain seq x y z
N MET A 1 35.06 5.84 6.64
CA MET A 1 33.80 5.84 5.86
C MET A 1 33.02 4.54 6.05
N LEU A 2 33.65 3.37 5.98
CA LEU A 2 33.02 2.06 6.28
C LEU A 2 32.52 1.93 7.73
N THR A 3 33.20 2.56 8.69
CA THR A 3 32.84 2.58 10.12
C THR A 3 31.47 3.22 10.41
N PHE A 4 31.03 4.16 9.56
CA PHE A 4 29.70 4.76 9.70
C PHE A 4 28.59 3.76 9.35
N ILE A 5 28.85 2.91 8.35
CA ILE A 5 27.92 1.86 7.93
C ILE A 5 27.90 0.73 8.96
N GLU A 6 29.04 0.33 9.54
CA GLU A 6 29.07 -0.69 10.61
C GLU A 6 28.32 -0.26 11.87
N ASN A 7 28.51 0.98 12.32
CA ASN A 7 27.85 1.47 13.54
C ASN A 7 26.34 1.71 13.37
N ASN A 8 25.88 1.96 12.13
CA ASN A 8 24.47 2.24 11.83
C ASN A 8 23.80 1.14 11.01
N LEU A 9 24.43 -0.04 10.92
CA LEU A 9 23.95 -1.16 10.10
C LEU A 9 22.53 -1.58 10.52
N SER A 10 22.28 -1.63 11.83
CA SER A 10 20.96 -1.93 12.41
C SER A 10 19.89 -0.93 11.96
N SER A 11 20.17 0.37 12.07
CA SER A 11 19.27 1.44 11.66
C SER A 11 18.96 1.39 10.16
N ILE A 12 19.97 1.11 9.33
CA ILE A 12 19.80 0.98 7.88
C ILE A 12 18.92 -0.23 7.53
N ILE A 13 19.12 -1.38 8.19
CA ILE A 13 18.31 -2.59 8.00
C ILE A 13 16.85 -2.31 8.38
N VAL A 14 16.61 -1.74 9.56
CA VAL A 14 15.25 -1.41 10.02
C VAL A 14 14.58 -0.41 9.08
N GLY A 15 15.30 0.64 8.67
CA GLY A 15 14.81 1.63 7.72
C GLY A 15 14.43 1.01 6.38
N THR A 16 15.24 0.07 5.88
CA THR A 16 14.97 -0.64 4.62
C THR A 16 13.71 -1.50 4.72
N ILE A 17 13.51 -2.20 5.84
CA ILE A 17 12.31 -3.02 6.07
C ILE A 17 11.05 -2.14 6.07
N VAL A 18 11.07 -1.03 6.83
CA VAL A 18 9.94 -0.09 6.87
C VAL A 18 9.66 0.49 5.49
N PHE A 19 10.70 0.90 4.76
CA PHE A 19 10.57 1.43 3.42
C PHE A 19 9.98 0.40 2.44
N ALA A 20 10.40 -0.87 2.54
CA ALA A 20 9.87 -1.96 1.72
C ALA A 20 8.37 -2.21 1.99
N ILE A 21 7.95 -2.19 3.27
CA ILE A 21 6.54 -2.35 3.65
C ILE A 21 5.70 -1.20 3.10
N VAL A 22 6.12 0.05 3.31
CA VAL A 22 5.42 1.23 2.79
C VAL A 22 5.35 1.20 1.27
N GLY A 23 6.45 0.87 0.59
CA GLY A 23 6.50 0.70 -0.86
C GLY A 23 5.53 -0.37 -1.36
N ALA A 24 5.47 -1.52 -0.68
CA ALA A 24 4.53 -2.60 -1.01
C ALA A 24 3.07 -2.15 -0.86
N VAL A 25 2.73 -1.41 0.19
CA VAL A 25 1.38 -0.84 0.39
C VAL A 25 1.02 0.13 -0.73
N LEU A 26 1.93 1.04 -1.10
CA LEU A 26 1.71 1.99 -2.19
C LEU A 26 1.51 1.28 -3.54
N ILE A 27 2.35 0.28 -3.86
CA ILE A 27 2.20 -0.53 -5.08
C ILE A 27 0.86 -1.25 -5.07
N LYS A 28 0.45 -1.82 -3.92
CA LYS A 28 -0.86 -2.44 -3.76
C LYS A 28 -1.98 -1.45 -4.04
N LEU A 29 -1.93 -0.26 -3.46
CA LEU A 29 -2.95 0.78 -3.65
C LEU A 29 -3.06 1.23 -5.11
N ILE A 30 -1.92 1.44 -5.78
CA ILE A 30 -1.89 1.81 -7.20
C ILE A 30 -2.47 0.67 -8.06
N ARG A 31 -2.09 -0.58 -7.77
CA ARG A 31 -2.59 -1.75 -8.49
C ARG A 31 -4.09 -1.96 -8.25
N ASP A 32 -4.56 -1.78 -7.03
CA ASP A 32 -5.96 -1.91 -6.65
C ASP A 32 -6.79 -0.80 -7.31
N LYS A 33 -6.28 0.44 -7.36
CA LYS A 33 -6.87 1.55 -8.11
C LYS A 33 -6.94 1.25 -9.61
N LYS A 34 -5.85 0.76 -10.22
CA LYS A 34 -5.82 0.38 -11.65
C LYS A 34 -6.79 -0.76 -11.97
N ASN A 35 -6.96 -1.69 -11.04
CA ASN A 35 -7.89 -2.82 -11.18
C ASN A 35 -9.34 -2.46 -10.84
N ASN A 36 -9.68 -1.16 -10.73
CA ASN A 36 -11.01 -0.67 -10.33
C ASN A 36 -11.53 -1.32 -9.04
N LYS A 37 -10.65 -1.72 -8.11
CA LYS A 37 -11.04 -2.05 -6.74
C LYS A 37 -11.34 -0.73 -6.04
N SER A 38 -12.55 -0.22 -6.27
CA SER A 38 -13.11 0.88 -5.49
C SER A 38 -13.32 0.42 -4.04
N SER A 39 -13.48 1.37 -3.11
CA SER A 39 -13.78 1.04 -1.71
C SER A 39 -15.07 0.22 -1.55
N CYS A 40 -15.94 0.19 -2.57
CA CYS A 40 -17.13 -0.66 -2.61
C CYS A 40 -16.84 -2.12 -3.04
N GLY A 41 -15.58 -2.44 -3.36
CA GLY A 41 -15.21 -3.68 -4.03
C GLY A 41 -15.93 -3.82 -5.37
N ALA A 42 -15.63 -4.85 -6.14
CA ALA A 42 -16.46 -5.21 -7.29
C ALA A 42 -17.84 -5.78 -6.88
N CYS A 43 -18.41 -5.33 -5.75
CA CYS A 43 -19.63 -5.80 -5.11
C CYS A 43 -20.72 -4.73 -5.14
N CYS A 44 -20.82 -3.94 -6.23
CA CYS A 44 -21.94 -3.02 -6.41
C CYS A 44 -23.29 -3.76 -6.54
N SER A 45 -23.28 -5.06 -6.83
CA SER A 45 -24.48 -5.92 -6.90
C SER A 45 -25.06 -6.30 -5.53
N GLY A 46 -24.31 -6.17 -4.43
CA GLY A 46 -24.78 -6.46 -3.06
C GLY A 46 -24.61 -5.28 -2.09
N CYS A 47 -24.18 -4.12 -2.59
CA CYS A 47 -23.95 -2.95 -1.75
C CYS A 47 -25.29 -2.32 -1.32
N PRO A 48 -25.55 -2.12 -0.01
CA PRO A 48 -26.81 -1.56 0.48
C PRO A 48 -27.07 -0.12 -0.01
N ILE A 49 -26.04 0.58 -0.52
CA ILE A 49 -26.14 1.91 -1.13
C ILE A 49 -25.96 1.88 -2.66
N SER A 50 -26.08 0.70 -3.30
CA SER A 50 -25.90 0.52 -4.75
C SER A 50 -26.78 1.43 -5.62
N GLY A 51 -28.00 1.75 -5.16
CA GLY A 51 -28.93 2.63 -5.87
C GLY A 51 -28.51 4.11 -5.96
N GLU A 52 -27.69 4.58 -5.01
CA GLU A 52 -27.23 5.97 -4.96
C GLU A 52 -25.79 6.14 -5.49
N CYS A 53 -25.03 5.05 -5.59
CA CYS A 53 -23.61 5.08 -5.95
C CYS A 53 -23.35 5.39 -7.45
N HIS A 54 -24.37 5.33 -8.32
CA HIS A 54 -24.28 5.49 -9.79
C HIS A 54 -25.30 6.51 -10.36
N LYS A 55 -25.85 7.39 -9.51
CA LYS A 55 -26.73 8.47 -9.96
C LYS A 55 -25.96 9.68 -10.49
#